data_AF-A0A8T1ZB18-F1
#
_entry.id   AF-A0A8T1ZB18-F1
#
_cell.length_a   1.000
_cell.length_b   1.000
_cell.length_c   1.000
_cell.angle_alpha   90.00
_cell.angle_beta   90.00
_cell.angle_gamma   90.00
#
_symmetry.space_group_name_H-M   'P 1'
#
loop_
_entity.id
_entity.type
_entity.pdbx_description
1 polymer ?
#
loop_
_entity_poly.entity_id
_entity_poly.type
_entity_poly.pdbx_seq_one_letter_code
_entity_poly.pdbx_strand_id
1 'polypeptide(L)'
;MTATETIATAINQIDEKKEKLKKAFDDLQAHRSLLSPSLSLSWSEIDSHFSSLQSSLANRFRLLQSTAPLEDDSYRLDTSSDASEEITEQPVVEPELRALCEKMDGIGLTRYLIVRWDDDAPLNQEVYAAIRYSPDPASMVLDAIEGLNPNHTPSSSGKSFDVRRVFVLLMEVLIESNGNITVDTRNRAKKLAYDWKTKINTKPFEALVFLHLVAAFELGSEFDSEELSDYVFMIAKYKQATSVCNKIGLDRERVGNLIKKLMDSGKAILAVKFMYECGMTDEFEPIPVLKSYIKDSREAALRVCVEDNYSIKSQNEAIDKEVSALKAAIKIIKDQNLESEFTQEKVEERVEELEKCKALRKRNTTNPPKQEPQQKGKKRTRDGNGAQVPAPSQQLLSRPEALFMPEHSHHGLQLNPYGLMTSAFSGVVVDPLAGLFGSAATPQPLYYAQQTGFVLPPQYHPPYYSQ
;
A
#
# COMPACT_ATOMS: atom_id res chain seq x y z
N MET A 1 29.97 35.61 4.05
CA MET A 1 29.21 34.91 5.10
C MET A 1 29.76 33.49 5.17
N THR A 2 30.30 33.08 6.30
CA THR A 2 30.70 31.66 6.50
C THR A 2 29.45 30.79 6.71
N ALA A 3 29.54 29.48 6.48
CA ALA A 3 28.41 28.57 6.68
C ALA A 3 27.88 28.63 8.12
N THR A 4 28.76 28.83 9.10
CA THR A 4 28.43 29.04 10.52
C THR A 4 27.67 30.35 10.77
N GLU A 5 28.04 31.46 10.12
CA GLU A 5 27.29 32.73 10.21
C GLU A 5 25.87 32.59 9.65
N THR A 6 25.71 31.87 8.53
CA THR A 6 24.39 31.62 7.92
C THR A 6 23.50 30.80 8.86
N ILE A 7 24.04 29.75 9.50
CA ILE A 7 23.29 28.93 10.46
C ILE A 7 22.93 29.73 11.72
N ALA A 8 23.86 30.51 12.28
CA ALA A 8 23.57 31.39 13.41
C ALA A 8 22.45 32.39 13.10
N THR A 9 22.48 33.00 11.91
CA THR A 9 21.44 33.93 11.45
C THR A 9 20.09 33.22 11.30
N ALA A 10 20.06 31.99 10.79
CA ALA A 10 18.84 31.20 10.64
C ALA A 10 18.25 30.77 12.01
N ILE A 11 19.08 30.49 13.01
CA ILE A 11 18.63 30.18 14.38
C ILE A 11 17.98 31.41 15.02
N ASN A 12 18.59 32.59 14.88
CA ASN A 12 18.02 33.84 15.44
C ASN A 12 16.68 34.24 14.77
N GLN A 13 16.43 33.82 13.53
CA GLN A 13 15.12 34.03 12.87
C GLN A 13 13.99 33.15 13.44
N ILE A 14 14.29 32.16 14.29
CA ILE A 14 13.26 31.30 14.90
C ILE A 14 12.36 32.11 15.83
N ASP A 15 12.93 33.02 16.63
CA ASP A 15 12.18 33.87 17.57
C ASP A 15 11.17 34.77 16.84
N GLU A 16 11.60 35.47 15.78
CA GLU A 16 10.70 36.29 14.95
C GLU A 16 9.56 35.48 14.32
N LYS A 17 9.84 34.24 13.91
CA LYS A 17 8.83 33.34 13.31
C LYS A 17 7.88 32.83 14.39
N LYS A 18 8.36 32.54 15.59
CA LYS A 18 7.57 32.15 16.77
C LYS A 18 6.63 33.28 17.19
N GLU A 19 7.10 34.54 17.18
CA GLU A 19 6.26 35.72 17.45
C GLU A 19 5.18 35.94 16.37
N LYS A 20 5.53 35.81 15.08
CA LYS A 20 4.56 35.87 13.97
C LYS A 20 3.49 34.76 14.09
N LEU A 21 3.90 33.55 14.49
CA LEU A 21 3.00 32.43 14.74
C LEU A 21 2.11 32.68 15.97
N LYS A 22 2.64 33.27 17.04
CA LYS A 22 1.87 33.68 18.23
C LYS A 22 0.74 34.62 17.86
N LYS A 23 1.04 35.64 17.05
CA LYS A 23 0.05 36.61 16.58
C LYS A 23 -1.04 35.94 15.74
N ALA A 24 -0.67 35.09 14.78
CA ALA A 24 -1.63 34.34 13.98
C ALA A 24 -2.52 33.40 14.81
N PHE A 25 -1.96 32.80 15.88
CA PHE A 25 -2.72 31.99 16.83
C PHE A 25 -3.73 32.83 17.64
N ASP A 26 -3.33 34.02 18.09
CA ASP A 26 -4.22 34.92 18.84
C ASP A 26 -5.34 35.50 17.94
N ASP A 27 -5.02 35.85 16.69
CA ASP A 27 -6.01 36.26 15.68
C ASP A 27 -7.01 35.11 15.40
N LEU A 28 -6.54 33.88 15.26
CA LEU A 28 -7.40 32.69 15.09
C LEU A 28 -8.28 32.44 16.33
N GLN A 29 -7.72 32.62 17.53
CA GLN A 29 -8.43 32.45 18.80
C GLN A 29 -9.51 33.53 19.01
N ALA A 30 -9.29 34.75 18.51
CA ALA A 30 -10.30 35.82 18.52
C ALA A 30 -11.54 35.46 17.67
N HIS A 31 -11.37 34.63 16.63
CA HIS A 31 -12.44 34.13 15.78
C HIS A 31 -13.02 32.77 16.19
N ARG A 32 -12.68 32.26 17.39
CA ARG A 32 -13.10 30.93 17.88
C ARG A 32 -14.62 30.68 17.87
N SER A 33 -15.46 31.72 17.93
CA SER A 33 -16.92 31.59 17.79
C SER A 33 -17.40 31.16 16.40
N LEU A 34 -16.56 31.25 15.38
CA LEU A 34 -16.82 30.79 14.01
C LEU A 34 -16.23 29.40 13.71
N LEU A 35 -15.47 28.84 14.67
CA LEU A 35 -14.77 27.58 14.53
C LEU A 35 -15.49 26.48 15.32
N SER A 36 -15.42 25.24 14.82
CA SER A 36 -16.01 24.10 15.52
C SER A 36 -15.35 23.90 16.90
N PRO A 37 -16.11 23.47 17.93
CA PRO A 37 -15.61 23.34 19.30
C PRO A 37 -14.52 22.25 19.50
N SER A 38 -14.12 21.55 18.43
CA SER A 38 -13.07 20.53 18.41
C SER A 38 -11.64 21.09 18.49
N LEU A 39 -11.42 22.38 18.17
CA LEU A 39 -10.10 23.00 18.30
C LEU A 39 -9.76 23.26 19.77
N SER A 40 -9.03 22.31 20.35
CA SER A 40 -8.52 22.29 21.73
C SER A 40 -6.98 22.39 21.78
N LEU A 41 -6.39 23.19 20.88
CA LEU A 41 -4.96 23.49 20.88
C LEU A 41 -4.62 24.54 21.93
N SER A 42 -3.64 24.27 22.80
CA SER A 42 -3.09 25.29 23.69
C SER A 42 -1.83 25.94 23.09
N TRP A 43 -1.66 27.25 23.30
CA TRP A 43 -0.40 27.89 22.92
C TRP A 43 0.79 27.32 23.70
N SER A 44 0.58 26.92 24.96
CA SER A 44 1.61 26.34 25.83
C SER A 44 2.27 25.08 25.27
N GLU A 45 1.50 24.17 24.65
CA GLU A 45 2.04 22.96 24.03
C GLU A 45 2.90 23.30 22.80
N ILE A 46 2.41 24.21 21.96
CA ILE A 46 3.10 24.70 20.76
C ILE A 46 4.40 25.40 21.16
N ASP A 47 4.34 26.32 22.13
CA ASP A 47 5.47 27.10 22.62
C ASP A 47 6.56 26.22 23.23
N SER A 48 6.16 25.23 24.05
CA SER A 48 7.07 24.25 24.65
C SER A 48 7.79 23.42 23.59
N HIS A 49 7.06 22.95 22.56
CA HIS A 49 7.65 22.16 21.47
C HIS A 49 8.67 22.99 20.66
N PHE A 50 8.33 24.22 20.26
CA PHE A 50 9.26 25.09 19.54
C PHE A 50 10.48 25.48 20.38
N SER A 51 10.30 25.75 21.67
CA SER A 51 11.41 26.10 22.58
C SER A 51 12.38 24.93 22.80
N SER A 52 11.86 23.70 22.84
CA SER A 52 12.68 22.48 22.89
C SER A 52 13.50 22.29 21.60
N LEU A 53 12.86 22.44 20.43
CA LEU A 53 13.56 22.38 19.13
C LEU A 53 14.65 23.46 18.99
N GLN A 54 14.35 24.70 19.39
CA GLN A 54 15.31 25.81 19.37
C GLN A 54 16.52 25.53 20.27
N SER A 55 16.28 25.01 21.47
CA SER A 55 17.35 24.61 22.42
C SER A 55 18.22 23.47 21.87
N SER A 56 17.60 22.47 21.24
CA SER A 56 18.29 21.36 20.59
C SER A 56 19.16 21.82 19.41
N LEU A 57 18.64 22.72 18.56
CA LEU A 57 19.36 23.31 17.44
C LEU A 57 20.54 24.18 17.92
N ALA A 58 20.34 25.02 18.94
CA ALA A 58 21.40 25.84 19.52
C ALA A 58 22.53 24.98 20.13
N ASN A 59 22.18 23.90 20.84
CA ASN A 59 23.17 22.96 21.39
C ASN A 59 23.99 22.26 20.30
N ARG A 60 23.34 21.76 19.24
CA ARG A 60 24.04 21.15 18.09
C ARG A 60 24.91 22.15 17.35
N PHE A 61 24.47 23.40 17.20
CA PHE A 61 25.27 24.44 16.57
C PHE A 61 26.52 24.78 17.39
N ARG A 62 26.40 24.90 18.71
CA ARG A 62 27.55 25.06 19.62
C ARG A 62 28.53 23.89 19.51
N LEU A 63 28.04 22.66 19.42
CA LEU A 63 28.89 21.47 19.24
C LEU A 63 29.65 21.54 17.90
N LEU A 64 28.97 21.89 16.80
CA LEU A 64 29.61 22.07 15.48
C LEU A 64 30.68 23.17 15.48
N GLN A 65 30.48 24.26 16.22
CA GLN A 65 31.50 25.30 16.40
C GLN A 65 32.72 24.80 17.19
N SER A 66 32.55 23.84 18.11
CA SER A 66 33.65 23.25 18.88
C SER A 66 34.46 22.16 18.14
N THR A 67 34.02 21.72 16.95
CA THR A 67 34.61 20.60 16.21
C THR A 67 35.31 20.98 14.89
N ALA A 68 35.52 22.27 14.61
CA ALA A 68 36.30 22.70 13.45
C ALA A 68 37.82 22.63 13.73
N PRO A 69 38.69 22.25 12.76
CA PRO A 69 40.03 21.75 13.09
C PRO A 69 41.10 22.85 13.16
N LEU A 70 42.09 22.63 14.03
CA LEU A 70 43.44 23.16 13.88
C LEU A 70 44.40 21.98 13.64
N GLU A 71 45.33 22.15 12.71
CA GLU A 71 46.39 21.19 12.44
C GLU A 71 47.51 21.29 13.49
N ASP A 72 48.11 20.13 13.79
CA ASP A 72 49.48 19.92 14.31
C ASP A 72 49.95 20.70 15.57
N ASP A 73 50.10 20.01 16.71
CA ASP A 73 51.39 19.38 17.08
C ASP A 73 51.44 19.00 18.60
N SER A 74 51.77 17.73 18.88
CA SER A 74 52.41 17.19 20.11
C SER A 74 51.73 17.17 21.51
N TYR A 75 52.16 16.13 22.26
CA TYR A 75 52.23 15.87 23.72
C TYR A 75 51.01 15.53 24.64
N ARG A 76 50.94 14.21 24.91
CA ARG A 76 50.94 13.52 26.25
C ARG A 76 49.67 13.44 27.13
N LEU A 77 49.62 12.28 27.81
CA LEU A 77 48.71 11.84 28.87
C LEU A 77 48.48 12.88 29.98
N ASP A 78 47.26 12.96 30.52
CA ASP A 78 46.99 12.23 31.77
C ASP A 78 45.50 11.93 32.05
N THR A 79 45.26 11.01 32.98
CA THR A 79 43.93 10.53 33.37
C THR A 79 43.36 11.32 34.55
N SER A 80 42.07 11.66 34.52
CA SER A 80 41.23 11.62 35.74
C SER A 80 39.73 11.75 35.42
N SER A 81 38.97 10.95 36.16
CA SER A 81 37.52 11.01 36.34
C SER A 81 36.99 12.41 36.65
N ASP A 82 35.91 12.82 36.00
CA ASP A 82 34.71 13.18 36.78
C ASP A 82 33.43 12.73 36.07
N ALA A 83 32.40 12.42 36.86
CA ALA A 83 31.13 11.91 36.37
C ALA A 83 30.10 13.03 36.32
N SER A 84 29.53 13.25 35.13
CA SER A 84 28.31 14.05 34.98
C SER A 84 27.30 13.24 34.16
N GLU A 85 26.29 12.71 34.85
CA GLU A 85 25.19 11.96 34.24
C GLU A 85 24.35 12.89 33.34
N GLU A 86 24.60 12.85 32.03
CA GLU A 86 23.64 13.39 31.06
C GLU A 86 22.43 12.46 31.00
N ILE A 87 21.34 12.87 31.67
CA ILE A 87 20.03 12.24 31.55
C ILE A 87 19.53 12.45 30.12
N THR A 88 19.91 11.52 29.25
CA THR A 88 19.31 11.36 27.93
C THR A 88 18.04 10.51 28.09
N GLU A 89 16.90 11.08 27.75
CA GLU A 89 15.67 10.32 27.48
C GLU A 89 15.89 9.50 26.19
N GLN A 90 16.67 8.44 26.30
CA GLN A 90 16.77 7.43 25.26
C GLN A 90 15.44 6.66 25.21
N PRO A 91 14.93 6.31 24.01
CA PRO A 91 13.88 5.30 23.92
C PRO A 91 14.38 4.03 24.61
N VAL A 92 13.53 3.37 25.40
CA VAL A 92 13.89 2.14 26.11
C VAL A 92 14.02 1.01 25.09
N VAL A 93 15.22 0.86 24.53
CA VAL A 93 15.60 -0.26 23.67
C VAL A 93 15.79 -1.50 24.55
N GLU A 94 15.23 -2.64 24.16
CA GLU A 94 15.39 -3.90 24.89
C GLU A 94 16.90 -4.24 25.01
N PRO A 95 17.41 -4.57 26.21
CA PRO A 95 18.84 -4.75 26.42
C PRO A 95 19.43 -5.90 25.61
N GLU A 96 18.64 -6.92 25.25
CA GLU A 96 19.07 -8.00 24.35
C GLU A 96 19.28 -7.47 22.92
N LEU A 97 18.30 -6.74 22.37
CA LEU A 97 18.36 -6.14 21.04
C LEU A 97 19.54 -5.16 20.93
N ARG A 98 19.72 -4.30 21.94
CA ARG A 98 20.88 -3.40 22.03
C ARG A 98 22.21 -4.16 22.06
N ALA A 99 22.32 -5.20 22.88
CA ALA A 99 23.55 -5.98 23.01
C ALA A 99 23.90 -6.76 21.72
N LEU A 100 22.91 -7.15 20.91
CA LEU A 100 23.14 -7.72 19.57
C LEU A 100 23.76 -6.68 18.62
N CYS A 101 23.25 -5.45 18.63
CA CYS A 101 23.79 -4.36 17.80
C CYS A 101 25.21 -3.93 18.24
N GLU A 102 25.45 -3.73 19.54
CA GLU A 102 26.77 -3.39 20.08
C GLU A 102 27.84 -4.45 19.77
N LYS A 103 27.44 -5.73 19.66
CA LYS A 103 28.33 -6.86 19.35
C LYS A 103 28.45 -7.18 17.85
N MET A 104 27.82 -6.41 16.96
CA MET A 104 27.76 -6.69 15.51
C MET A 104 27.12 -8.05 15.15
N ASP A 105 26.27 -8.63 15.99
CA ASP A 105 25.69 -9.97 15.76
C ASP A 105 24.47 -9.93 14.83
N GLY A 106 24.70 -9.74 13.53
CA GLY A 106 23.64 -9.71 12.52
C GLY A 106 22.82 -11.02 12.41
N ILE A 107 23.45 -12.17 12.68
CA ILE A 107 22.77 -13.48 12.63
C ILE A 107 21.89 -13.66 13.87
N GLY A 108 22.38 -13.30 15.05
CA GLY A 108 21.61 -13.23 16.29
C GLY A 108 20.44 -12.25 16.19
N LEU A 109 20.68 -11.05 15.65
CA LEU A 109 19.65 -10.04 15.37
C LEU A 109 18.54 -10.59 14.49
N THR A 110 18.86 -11.28 13.39
CA THR A 110 17.84 -11.88 12.54
C THR A 110 17.05 -12.98 13.26
N ARG A 111 17.71 -13.85 14.04
CA ARG A 111 17.02 -14.88 14.84
C ARG A 111 16.09 -14.28 15.88
N TYR A 112 16.55 -13.25 16.59
CA TYR A 112 15.76 -12.48 17.55
C TYR A 112 14.50 -11.91 16.87
N LEU A 113 14.65 -11.26 15.71
CA LEU A 113 13.54 -10.70 14.96
C LEU A 113 12.58 -11.75 14.39
N ILE A 114 13.04 -12.95 13.99
CA ILE A 114 12.16 -14.06 13.59
C ILE A 114 11.28 -14.52 14.77
N VAL A 115 11.86 -14.64 15.97
CA VAL A 115 11.15 -15.13 17.17
C VAL A 115 10.16 -14.08 17.71
N ARG A 116 10.52 -12.80 17.64
CA ARG A 116 9.72 -11.67 18.14
C ARG A 116 8.79 -11.07 17.08
N TRP A 117 8.69 -11.65 15.87
CA TRP A 117 7.93 -11.03 14.78
C TRP A 117 6.42 -11.00 15.07
N ASP A 118 5.85 -9.81 15.07
CA ASP A 118 4.41 -9.58 15.08
C ASP A 118 4.01 -8.81 13.82
N ASP A 119 3.03 -9.32 13.08
CA ASP A 119 2.47 -8.64 11.91
C ASP A 119 1.54 -7.47 12.31
N ASP A 120 1.00 -7.47 13.54
CA ASP A 120 0.14 -6.41 14.09
C ASP A 120 0.94 -5.32 14.85
N ALA A 121 2.14 -5.64 15.34
CA ALA A 121 3.01 -4.74 16.12
C ALA A 121 4.49 -4.82 15.70
N PRO A 122 4.87 -4.28 14.52
CA PRO A 122 6.21 -4.45 13.97
C PRO A 122 7.26 -3.61 14.72
N LEU A 123 8.38 -4.24 15.10
CA LEU A 123 9.47 -3.71 15.94
C LEU A 123 10.28 -2.55 15.32
N ASN A 124 9.82 -1.95 14.22
CA ASN A 124 10.57 -1.03 13.37
C ASN A 124 11.26 0.09 14.16
N GLN A 125 10.54 0.77 15.04
CA GLN A 125 11.07 1.93 15.77
C GLN A 125 12.12 1.53 16.82
N GLU A 126 12.00 0.33 17.40
CA GLU A 126 12.95 -0.19 18.37
C GLU A 126 14.23 -0.66 17.69
N VAL A 127 14.11 -1.41 16.58
CA VAL A 127 15.26 -1.82 15.75
C VAL A 127 15.98 -0.60 15.17
N TYR A 128 15.24 0.43 14.77
CA TYR A 128 15.80 1.71 14.30
C TYR A 128 16.58 2.45 15.38
N ALA A 129 16.11 2.41 16.64
CA ALA A 129 16.86 2.96 17.77
C ALA A 129 18.09 2.09 18.12
N ALA A 130 17.94 0.76 18.10
CA ALA A 130 18.99 -0.20 18.44
C ALA A 130 20.16 -0.20 17.47
N ILE A 131 19.89 -0.09 16.16
CA ILE A 131 20.94 -0.20 15.14
C ILE A 131 22.02 0.89 15.30
N ARG A 132 21.68 2.03 15.91
CA ARG A 132 22.59 3.16 16.16
C ARG A 132 23.68 2.86 17.21
N TYR A 133 23.55 1.77 17.98
CA TYR A 133 24.59 1.27 18.87
C TYR A 133 25.59 0.33 18.17
N SER A 134 25.32 -0.05 16.91
CA SER A 134 26.27 -0.83 16.10
C SER A 134 27.40 0.08 15.58
N PRO A 135 28.67 -0.34 15.69
CA PRO A 135 29.80 0.44 15.17
C PRO A 135 29.89 0.44 13.63
N ASP A 136 29.33 -0.58 12.95
CA ASP A 136 29.14 -0.60 11.49
C ASP A 136 27.76 -1.23 11.15
N PRO A 137 26.69 -0.42 11.15
CA PRO A 137 25.35 -0.87 10.82
C PRO A 137 25.24 -1.55 9.46
N ALA A 138 26.01 -1.09 8.47
CA ALA A 138 25.96 -1.58 7.10
C ALA A 138 26.54 -2.99 6.99
N SER A 139 27.71 -3.24 7.59
CA SER A 139 28.30 -4.58 7.62
C SER A 139 27.44 -5.54 8.45
N MET A 140 26.93 -5.11 9.61
CA MET A 140 26.07 -5.96 10.44
C MET A 140 24.78 -6.38 9.72
N VAL A 141 24.14 -5.46 8.99
CA VAL A 141 22.95 -5.78 8.17
C VAL A 141 23.29 -6.69 7.01
N LEU A 142 24.47 -6.54 6.39
CA LEU A 142 24.90 -7.44 5.33
C LEU A 142 25.19 -8.86 5.87
N ASP A 143 25.88 -8.97 7.01
CA ASP A 143 26.15 -10.24 7.69
C ASP A 143 24.85 -10.95 8.12
N ALA A 144 23.84 -10.17 8.55
CA ALA A 144 22.50 -10.67 8.85
C ALA A 144 21.80 -11.30 7.63
N ILE A 145 21.94 -10.66 6.46
CA ILE A 145 21.35 -11.11 5.19
C ILE A 145 22.11 -12.31 4.60
N GLU A 146 23.44 -12.30 4.64
CA GLU A 146 24.28 -13.39 4.11
C GLU A 146 24.24 -14.65 5.01
N GLY A 147 24.18 -14.46 6.33
CA GLY A 147 24.27 -15.54 7.33
C GLY A 147 23.04 -16.45 7.44
N LEU A 148 21.90 -16.07 6.85
CA LEU A 148 20.67 -16.87 6.85
C LEU A 148 20.13 -17.07 5.43
N ASN A 149 20.47 -18.20 4.83
CA ASN A 149 19.95 -18.59 3.53
C ASN A 149 18.40 -18.68 3.58
N PRO A 150 17.64 -17.94 2.75
CA PRO A 150 16.17 -17.92 2.76
C PRO A 150 15.50 -19.30 2.68
N ASN A 151 16.21 -20.28 2.13
CA ASN A 151 15.73 -21.64 1.92
C ASN A 151 15.87 -22.57 3.16
N HIS A 152 16.47 -22.08 4.27
CA HIS A 152 16.80 -22.87 5.46
C HIS A 152 16.20 -22.33 6.77
N THR A 153 15.00 -21.74 6.74
CA THR A 153 14.27 -21.41 7.97
C THR A 153 13.73 -22.70 8.64
N PRO A 154 13.96 -22.92 9.95
CA PRO A 154 13.48 -24.11 10.64
C PRO A 154 11.96 -24.05 10.88
N SER A 155 11.20 -24.80 10.08
CA SER A 155 9.76 -25.02 10.29
C SER A 155 9.53 -25.75 11.62
N SER A 156 9.20 -25.01 12.67
CA SER A 156 9.06 -25.53 14.05
C SER A 156 7.72 -25.22 14.72
N SER A 157 6.77 -24.61 14.00
CA SER A 157 5.47 -24.20 14.56
C SER A 157 4.27 -24.26 13.59
N GLY A 158 4.40 -24.89 12.42
CA GLY A 158 3.30 -25.05 11.47
C GLY A 158 2.90 -23.81 10.67
N LYS A 159 3.53 -22.66 10.93
CA LYS A 159 3.53 -21.48 10.04
C LYS A 159 4.93 -21.28 9.47
N SER A 160 5.06 -21.22 8.15
CA SER A 160 6.32 -20.86 7.50
C SER A 160 6.54 -19.35 7.58
N PHE A 161 7.48 -18.90 8.43
CA PHE A 161 7.90 -17.50 8.45
C PHE A 161 8.84 -17.20 7.28
N ASP A 162 8.61 -16.08 6.59
CA ASP A 162 9.44 -15.63 5.48
C ASP A 162 10.50 -14.64 5.96
N VAL A 163 11.72 -15.15 6.20
CA VAL A 163 12.86 -14.37 6.71
C VAL A 163 13.20 -13.14 5.86
N ARG A 164 12.82 -13.12 4.58
CA ARG A 164 13.00 -11.94 3.72
C ARG A 164 12.22 -10.72 4.21
N ARG A 165 11.16 -10.88 5.02
CA ARG A 165 10.50 -9.76 5.71
C ARG A 165 11.44 -9.07 6.70
N VAL A 166 12.27 -9.83 7.42
CA VAL A 166 13.30 -9.29 8.31
C VAL A 166 14.40 -8.61 7.51
N PHE A 167 14.80 -9.17 6.36
CA PHE A 167 15.79 -8.51 5.49
C PHE A 167 15.29 -7.17 4.96
N VAL A 168 14.03 -7.10 4.50
CA VAL A 168 13.40 -5.83 4.11
C VAL A 168 13.41 -4.84 5.28
N LEU A 169 13.03 -5.26 6.49
CA LEU A 169 13.06 -4.40 7.67
C LEU A 169 14.48 -3.87 8.00
N LEU A 170 15.48 -4.74 8.01
CA LEU A 170 16.87 -4.35 8.30
C LEU A 170 17.42 -3.39 7.24
N MET A 171 17.04 -3.57 5.97
CA MET A 171 17.39 -2.65 4.89
C MET A 171 16.61 -1.33 4.94
N GLU A 172 15.31 -1.34 5.27
CA GLU A 172 14.51 -0.13 5.55
C GLU A 172 15.18 0.70 6.67
N VAL A 173 15.55 0.06 7.78
CA VAL A 173 16.24 0.68 8.90
C VAL A 173 17.63 1.23 8.51
N LEU A 174 18.40 0.50 7.70
CA LEU A 174 19.70 0.98 7.19
C LEU A 174 19.54 2.22 6.30
N ILE A 175 18.57 2.22 5.38
CA ILE A 175 18.22 3.34 4.48
C ILE A 175 17.85 4.63 5.23
N GLU A 176 17.25 4.50 6.42
CA GLU A 176 16.87 5.61 7.31
C GLU A 176 17.97 5.98 8.32
N SER A 177 18.98 5.14 8.50
CA SER A 177 20.08 5.38 9.46
C SER A 177 21.15 6.32 8.92
N ASN A 178 21.28 6.44 7.59
CA ASN A 178 22.34 7.19 6.91
C ASN A 178 23.76 6.82 7.40
N GLY A 179 23.98 5.57 7.81
CA GLY A 179 25.29 5.06 8.22
C GLY A 179 26.32 5.06 7.08
N ASN A 180 27.60 5.23 7.41
CA ASN A 180 28.68 5.20 6.43
C ASN A 180 28.89 3.78 5.88
N ILE A 181 28.75 3.59 4.57
CA ILE A 181 28.95 2.29 3.93
C ILE A 181 30.41 2.17 3.48
N THR A 182 31.16 1.24 4.06
CA THR A 182 32.56 1.02 3.66
C THR A 182 32.65 0.45 2.24
N VAL A 183 33.80 0.68 1.57
CA VAL A 183 34.04 0.17 0.20
C VAL A 183 34.00 -1.37 0.16
N ASP A 184 34.47 -2.06 1.21
CA ASP A 184 34.39 -3.52 1.29
C ASP A 184 32.94 -3.99 1.42
N THR A 185 32.19 -3.43 2.38
CA THR A 185 30.77 -3.70 2.59
C THR A 185 29.96 -3.47 1.30
N ARG A 186 30.20 -2.36 0.58
CA ARG A 186 29.56 -2.07 -0.70
C ARG A 186 29.91 -3.09 -1.79
N ASN A 187 31.17 -3.54 -1.86
CA ASN A 187 31.60 -4.57 -2.82
C ASN A 187 31.00 -5.95 -2.52
N ARG A 188 30.90 -6.34 -1.24
CA ARG A 188 30.20 -7.56 -0.81
C ARG A 188 28.71 -7.49 -1.20
N ALA A 189 28.02 -6.40 -0.84
CA ALA A 189 26.62 -6.17 -1.19
C ALA A 189 26.39 -6.17 -2.72
N LYS A 190 27.30 -5.57 -3.50
CA LYS A 190 27.27 -5.60 -4.98
C LYS A 190 27.31 -7.03 -5.53
N LYS A 191 28.18 -7.89 -4.99
CA LYS A 191 28.25 -9.30 -5.39
C LYS A 191 26.93 -10.03 -5.08
N LEU A 192 26.41 -9.87 -3.86
CA LEU A 192 25.14 -10.45 -3.43
C LEU A 192 23.97 -9.96 -4.32
N ALA A 193 23.96 -8.68 -4.70
CA ALA A 193 22.96 -8.09 -5.55
C ALA A 193 22.95 -8.70 -6.97
N TYR A 194 24.11 -8.98 -7.59
CA TYR A 194 24.14 -9.73 -8.86
C TYR A 194 23.60 -11.15 -8.70
N ASP A 195 23.97 -11.87 -7.62
CA ASP A 195 23.45 -13.22 -7.36
C ASP A 195 21.93 -13.21 -7.15
N TRP A 196 21.38 -12.18 -6.51
CA TRP A 196 19.94 -12.01 -6.30
C TRP A 196 19.20 -11.60 -7.56
N LYS A 197 19.80 -10.73 -8.39
CA LYS A 197 19.26 -10.29 -9.69
C LYS A 197 18.86 -11.48 -10.57
N THR A 198 19.71 -12.51 -10.65
CA THR A 198 19.42 -13.73 -11.42
C THR A 198 18.17 -14.51 -10.97
N LYS A 199 17.69 -14.26 -9.74
CA LYS A 199 16.58 -14.99 -9.11
C LYS A 199 15.24 -14.24 -9.21
N ILE A 200 15.24 -12.97 -9.64
CA ILE A 200 14.04 -12.12 -9.66
C ILE A 200 12.98 -12.70 -10.60
N ASN A 201 13.33 -12.93 -11.87
CA ASN A 201 12.40 -13.40 -12.90
C ASN A 201 11.08 -12.58 -12.85
N THR A 202 9.91 -13.21 -12.89
CA THR A 202 8.59 -12.57 -12.75
C THR A 202 8.06 -12.55 -11.31
N LYS A 203 8.92 -12.65 -10.29
CA LYS A 203 8.53 -12.72 -8.87
C LYS A 203 8.62 -11.35 -8.18
N PRO A 204 7.50 -10.67 -7.88
CA PRO A 204 7.53 -9.30 -7.35
C PRO A 204 8.19 -9.18 -5.96
N PHE A 205 8.21 -10.25 -5.16
CA PHE A 205 8.82 -10.19 -3.83
C PHE A 205 10.35 -10.35 -3.87
N GLU A 206 10.89 -11.09 -4.85
CA GLU A 206 12.35 -11.14 -5.06
C GLU A 206 12.85 -9.80 -5.63
N ALA A 207 12.06 -9.17 -6.53
CA ALA A 207 12.32 -7.80 -7.00
C ALA A 207 12.31 -6.80 -5.84
N LEU A 208 11.35 -6.92 -4.91
CA LEU A 208 11.26 -6.05 -3.72
C LEU A 208 12.52 -6.17 -2.86
N VAL A 209 12.93 -7.40 -2.54
CA VAL A 209 14.08 -7.69 -1.67
C VAL A 209 15.39 -7.27 -2.36
N PHE A 210 15.54 -7.49 -3.66
CA PHE A 210 16.68 -6.99 -4.45
C PHE A 210 16.74 -5.45 -4.47
N LEU A 211 15.64 -4.76 -4.76
CA LEU A 211 15.66 -3.30 -4.84
C LEU A 211 15.93 -2.64 -3.48
N HIS A 212 15.52 -3.25 -2.36
CA HIS A 212 15.93 -2.79 -1.03
C HIS A 212 17.45 -2.94 -0.82
N LEU A 213 18.07 -4.02 -1.31
CA LEU A 213 19.52 -4.19 -1.24
C LEU A 213 20.25 -3.14 -2.10
N VAL A 214 19.73 -2.85 -3.29
CA VAL A 214 20.26 -1.78 -4.16
C VAL A 214 20.15 -0.40 -3.52
N ALA A 215 19.03 -0.11 -2.86
CA ALA A 215 18.80 1.14 -2.15
C ALA A 215 19.66 1.29 -0.88
N ALA A 216 19.75 0.24 -0.06
CA ALA A 216 20.40 0.28 1.25
C ALA A 216 21.94 0.32 1.18
N PHE A 217 22.52 -0.16 0.08
CA PHE A 217 23.97 -0.15 -0.14
C PHE A 217 24.41 0.79 -1.28
N GLU A 218 23.53 1.72 -1.69
CA GLU A 218 23.80 2.76 -2.71
C GLU A 218 24.36 2.18 -4.03
N LEU A 219 23.75 1.09 -4.51
CA LEU A 219 24.20 0.34 -5.69
C LEU A 219 23.50 0.73 -6.99
N GLY A 220 22.65 1.76 -7.00
CA GLY A 220 21.82 2.14 -8.15
C GLY A 220 22.61 2.28 -9.46
N SER A 221 23.78 2.92 -9.41
CA SER A 221 24.68 3.13 -10.55
C SER A 221 25.39 1.87 -11.06
N GLU A 222 25.27 0.72 -10.38
CA GLU A 222 25.89 -0.56 -10.76
C GLU A 222 24.98 -1.41 -11.67
N PHE A 223 23.75 -0.95 -11.91
CA PHE A 223 22.70 -1.65 -12.65
C PHE A 223 22.10 -0.74 -13.75
N ASP A 224 21.44 -1.37 -14.72
CA ASP A 224 20.74 -0.65 -15.78
C ASP A 224 19.48 0.05 -15.23
N SER A 225 19.30 1.33 -15.58
CA SER A 225 18.20 2.15 -15.04
C SER A 225 16.82 1.78 -15.61
N GLU A 226 16.76 1.25 -16.83
CA GLU A 226 15.49 0.78 -17.41
C GLU A 226 15.06 -0.52 -16.73
N GLU A 227 16.02 -1.44 -16.50
CA GLU A 227 15.79 -2.68 -15.78
C GLU A 227 15.38 -2.44 -14.31
N LEU A 228 16.04 -1.50 -13.62
CA LEU A 228 15.62 -1.05 -12.28
C LEU A 228 14.20 -0.46 -12.31
N SER A 229 13.86 0.35 -13.32
CA SER A 229 12.50 0.89 -13.50
C SER A 229 11.45 -0.21 -13.70
N ASP A 230 11.78 -1.27 -14.45
CA ASP A 230 10.92 -2.44 -14.63
C ASP A 230 10.70 -3.24 -13.34
N TYR A 231 11.73 -3.38 -12.50
CA TYR A 231 11.57 -3.95 -11.18
C TYR A 231 10.70 -3.06 -10.27
N VAL A 232 10.84 -1.73 -10.34
CA VAL A 232 9.95 -0.80 -9.60
C VAL A 232 8.50 -0.93 -10.08
N PHE A 233 8.25 -1.04 -11.39
CA PHE A 233 6.92 -1.30 -11.94
C PHE A 233 6.33 -2.63 -11.43
N MET A 234 7.15 -3.68 -11.34
CA MET A 234 6.75 -4.98 -10.80
C MET A 234 6.35 -4.89 -9.32
N ILE A 235 7.02 -4.04 -8.54
CA ILE A 235 6.74 -3.84 -7.11
C ILE A 235 5.76 -2.71 -6.79
N ALA A 236 5.23 -1.98 -7.78
CA ALA A 236 4.43 -0.76 -7.58
C ALA A 236 3.23 -0.89 -6.62
N LYS A 237 2.72 -2.10 -6.37
CA LYS A 237 1.64 -2.39 -5.40
C LYS A 237 2.09 -2.48 -3.92
N TYR A 238 3.38 -2.63 -3.64
CA TYR A 238 3.91 -2.70 -2.27
C TYR A 238 4.05 -1.31 -1.67
N LYS A 239 3.89 -1.19 -0.34
CA LYS A 239 3.97 0.11 0.37
C LYS A 239 5.29 0.84 0.09
N GLN A 240 6.40 0.08 -0.03
CA GLN A 240 7.76 0.60 -0.16
C GLN A 240 8.14 1.10 -1.56
N ALA A 241 7.36 0.82 -2.60
CA ALA A 241 7.82 0.94 -4.00
C ALA A 241 8.36 2.34 -4.37
N THR A 242 7.70 3.38 -3.87
CA THR A 242 8.03 4.80 -4.01
C THR A 242 9.27 5.21 -3.21
N SER A 243 9.35 4.81 -1.93
CA SER A 243 10.53 5.04 -1.08
C SER A 243 11.80 4.42 -1.68
N VAL A 244 11.69 3.17 -2.14
CA VAL A 244 12.77 2.46 -2.84
C VAL A 244 13.12 3.12 -4.17
N CYS A 245 12.12 3.52 -4.98
CA CYS A 245 12.33 4.24 -6.24
C CYS A 245 13.16 5.52 -6.05
N ASN A 246 12.84 6.30 -5.01
CA ASN A 246 13.58 7.52 -4.66
C ASN A 246 15.02 7.24 -4.16
N LYS A 247 15.28 6.06 -3.57
CA LYS A 247 16.57 5.69 -2.96
C LYS A 247 17.52 4.96 -3.91
N ILE A 248 17.01 4.22 -4.91
CA ILE A 248 17.86 3.59 -5.93
C ILE A 248 18.41 4.57 -6.98
N GLY A 249 18.01 5.85 -6.95
CA GLY A 249 18.59 6.89 -7.80
C GLY A 249 18.17 6.82 -9.27
N LEU A 250 16.93 6.41 -9.58
CA LEU A 250 16.39 6.57 -10.93
C LEU A 250 16.31 8.06 -11.29
N ASP A 251 16.69 8.38 -12.53
CA ASP A 251 16.53 9.73 -13.05
C ASP A 251 15.05 10.09 -13.27
N ARG A 252 14.79 11.39 -13.38
CA ARG A 252 13.43 11.94 -13.49
C ARG A 252 12.70 11.49 -14.76
N GLU A 253 13.42 11.19 -15.86
CA GLU A 253 12.84 10.68 -17.10
C GLU A 253 12.36 9.23 -16.93
N ARG A 254 13.17 8.37 -16.30
CA ARG A 254 12.80 6.98 -15.99
C ARG A 254 11.59 6.90 -15.07
N VAL A 255 11.51 7.76 -14.05
CA VAL A 255 10.33 7.87 -13.18
C VAL A 255 9.11 8.36 -13.95
N GLY A 256 9.27 9.33 -14.86
CA GLY A 256 8.19 9.78 -15.75
C GLY A 256 7.68 8.68 -16.68
N ASN A 257 8.57 7.89 -17.26
CA ASN A 257 8.22 6.75 -18.12
C ASN A 257 7.53 5.62 -17.33
N LEU A 258 7.97 5.36 -16.09
CA LEU A 258 7.31 4.47 -15.15
C LEU A 258 5.87 4.92 -14.83
N ILE A 259 5.66 6.22 -14.56
CA ILE A 259 4.33 6.78 -14.29
C ILE A 259 3.41 6.63 -15.50
N LYS A 260 3.90 6.93 -16.72
CA LYS A 260 3.17 6.68 -17.99
C LYS A 260 2.76 5.21 -18.12
N LYS A 261 3.70 4.28 -17.93
CA LYS A 261 3.46 2.82 -17.93
C LYS A 261 2.45 2.36 -16.87
N LEU A 262 2.38 3.01 -15.71
CA LEU A 262 1.35 2.76 -14.69
C LEU A 262 -0.03 3.26 -15.14
N MET A 263 -0.13 4.42 -15.78
CA MET A 263 -1.40 4.92 -16.35
C MET A 263 -1.91 4.03 -17.48
N ASP A 264 -1.05 3.71 -18.46
CA ASP A 264 -1.39 2.89 -19.63
C ASP A 264 -1.82 1.45 -19.25
N SER A 265 -1.33 0.94 -18.12
CA SER A 265 -1.75 -0.36 -17.57
C SER A 265 -2.98 -0.30 -16.65
N GLY A 266 -3.70 0.82 -16.63
CA GLY A 266 -4.93 1.02 -15.85
C GLY A 266 -4.71 1.20 -14.35
N LYS A 267 -3.48 1.41 -13.90
CA LYS A 267 -3.09 1.50 -12.48
C LYS A 267 -3.03 2.96 -12.01
N ALA A 268 -4.01 3.79 -12.40
CA ALA A 268 -4.01 5.24 -12.16
C ALA A 268 -3.79 5.63 -10.67
N ILE A 269 -4.38 4.89 -9.72
CA ILE A 269 -4.15 5.08 -8.27
C ILE A 269 -2.67 4.93 -7.88
N LEU A 270 -1.96 3.95 -8.46
CA LEU A 270 -0.53 3.78 -8.23
C LEU A 270 0.28 4.86 -8.96
N ALA A 271 -0.13 5.24 -10.17
CA ALA A 271 0.51 6.35 -10.90
C ALA A 271 0.43 7.65 -10.08
N VAL A 272 -0.74 8.03 -9.57
CA VAL A 272 -0.94 9.20 -8.70
C VAL A 272 -0.13 9.11 -7.41
N LYS A 273 -0.03 7.92 -6.78
CA LYS A 273 0.86 7.71 -5.62
C LYS A 273 2.31 8.05 -5.96
N PHE A 274 2.83 7.57 -7.10
CA PHE A 274 4.17 7.89 -7.57
C PHE A 274 4.32 9.38 -7.94
N MET A 275 3.28 10.03 -8.50
CA MET A 275 3.32 11.47 -8.80
C MET A 275 3.60 12.31 -7.56
N TYR A 276 2.90 12.04 -6.45
CA TYR A 276 3.13 12.74 -5.18
C TYR A 276 4.42 12.31 -4.49
N GLU A 277 4.63 11.01 -4.26
CA GLU A 277 5.73 10.53 -3.42
C GLU A 277 7.12 10.57 -4.10
N CYS A 278 7.18 10.64 -5.43
CA CYS A 278 8.42 10.86 -6.18
C CYS A 278 8.58 12.32 -6.68
N GLY A 279 7.68 13.24 -6.28
CA GLY A 279 7.81 14.67 -6.61
C GLY A 279 7.68 15.01 -8.10
N MET A 280 6.77 14.33 -8.81
CA MET A 280 6.56 14.46 -10.27
C MET A 280 5.29 15.26 -10.61
N THR A 281 4.71 15.97 -9.64
CA THR A 281 3.44 16.71 -9.76
C THR A 281 3.48 17.91 -10.72
N ASP A 282 4.67 18.29 -11.18
CA ASP A 282 4.97 19.35 -12.14
C ASP A 282 5.00 18.86 -13.60
N GLU A 283 5.30 17.58 -13.85
CA GLU A 283 5.14 16.96 -15.19
C GLU A 283 3.78 16.29 -15.35
N PHE A 284 3.20 15.79 -14.26
CA PHE A 284 1.93 15.09 -14.26
C PHE A 284 0.94 15.79 -13.33
N GLU A 285 -0.17 16.30 -13.88
CA GLU A 285 -1.24 16.89 -13.10
C GLU A 285 -2.04 15.78 -12.38
N PRO A 286 -1.87 15.54 -11.06
CA PRO A 286 -2.40 14.33 -10.43
C PRO A 286 -3.92 14.44 -10.16
N ILE A 287 -4.42 15.66 -9.97
CA ILE A 287 -5.83 15.95 -9.70
C ILE A 287 -6.71 15.57 -10.91
N PRO A 288 -6.45 16.03 -12.15
CA PRO A 288 -7.15 15.56 -13.34
C PRO A 288 -7.12 14.03 -13.53
N VAL A 289 -5.96 13.39 -13.30
CA VAL A 289 -5.82 11.93 -13.41
C VAL A 289 -6.70 11.21 -12.39
N LEU A 290 -6.74 11.69 -11.15
CA LEU A 290 -7.59 11.12 -10.10
C LEU A 290 -9.09 11.39 -10.34
N LYS A 291 -9.45 12.56 -10.88
CA LYS A 291 -10.83 12.88 -11.31
C LYS A 291 -11.29 11.99 -12.47
N SER A 292 -10.44 11.76 -13.47
CA SER A 292 -10.70 10.79 -14.54
C SER A 292 -10.94 9.41 -13.95
N TYR A 293 -10.02 8.91 -13.12
CA TYR A 293 -10.15 7.60 -12.48
C TYR A 293 -11.49 7.42 -11.72
N ILE A 294 -11.92 8.42 -10.95
CA ILE A 294 -13.22 8.41 -10.27
C ILE A 294 -14.37 8.28 -11.28
N LYS A 295 -14.37 9.09 -12.34
CA LYS A 295 -15.38 9.03 -13.41
C LYS A 295 -15.36 7.68 -14.14
N ASP A 296 -14.19 7.24 -14.58
CA ASP A 296 -13.98 6.01 -15.35
C ASP A 296 -14.41 4.77 -14.54
N SER A 297 -14.21 4.78 -13.23
CA SER A 297 -14.67 3.71 -12.32
C SER A 297 -16.21 3.63 -12.23
N ARG A 298 -16.91 4.78 -12.22
CA ARG A 298 -18.38 4.86 -12.24
C ARG A 298 -18.94 4.38 -13.56
N GLU A 299 -18.33 4.78 -14.67
CA GLU A 299 -18.70 4.31 -16.01
C GLU A 299 -18.44 2.80 -16.19
N ALA A 300 -17.36 2.26 -15.63
CA ALA A 300 -17.08 0.83 -15.65
C ALA A 300 -18.11 0.02 -14.86
N ALA A 301 -18.52 0.50 -13.68
CA ALA A 301 -19.57 -0.12 -12.88
C ALA A 301 -20.93 -0.10 -13.62
N LEU A 302 -21.25 1.00 -14.31
CA LEU A 302 -22.38 1.13 -15.21
C LEU A 302 -22.36 0.09 -16.34
N ARG A 303 -21.24 -0.04 -17.07
CA ARG A 303 -21.09 -1.00 -18.18
C ARG A 303 -21.35 -2.44 -17.72
N VAL A 304 -20.75 -2.86 -16.59
CA VAL A 304 -20.97 -4.18 -15.98
C VAL A 304 -22.45 -4.43 -15.65
N CYS A 305 -23.18 -3.40 -15.19
CA CYS A 305 -24.62 -3.53 -14.94
C CYS A 305 -25.41 -3.69 -16.25
N VAL A 306 -25.10 -2.92 -17.28
CA VAL A 306 -25.82 -2.93 -18.57
C VAL A 306 -25.62 -4.25 -19.33
N GLU A 307 -24.38 -4.74 -19.40
CA GLU A 307 -23.99 -5.94 -20.18
C GLU A 307 -24.73 -7.21 -19.74
N ASP A 308 -25.01 -7.35 -18.44
CA ASP A 308 -25.74 -8.48 -17.85
C ASP A 308 -27.19 -8.09 -17.44
N ASN A 309 -27.83 -7.21 -18.23
CA ASN A 309 -29.23 -6.78 -18.07
C ASN A 309 -29.65 -6.44 -16.63
N TYR A 310 -28.76 -5.77 -15.88
CA TYR A 310 -28.92 -5.43 -14.47
C TYR A 310 -29.22 -6.65 -13.57
N SER A 311 -28.59 -7.80 -13.81
CA SER A 311 -28.69 -8.94 -12.89
C SER A 311 -28.24 -8.58 -11.47
N ILE A 312 -28.76 -9.28 -10.45
CA ILE A 312 -28.36 -9.06 -9.05
C ILE A 312 -26.86 -9.36 -8.87
N LYS A 313 -26.30 -10.28 -9.65
CA LYS A 313 -24.89 -10.66 -9.59
C LYS A 313 -24.00 -9.54 -10.14
N SER A 314 -24.26 -9.08 -11.36
CA SER A 314 -23.47 -8.02 -11.99
C SER A 314 -23.57 -6.70 -11.23
N GLN A 315 -24.74 -6.35 -10.72
CA GLN A 315 -24.90 -5.16 -9.88
C GLN A 315 -24.08 -5.25 -8.58
N ASN A 316 -24.04 -6.41 -7.91
CA ASN A 316 -23.23 -6.57 -6.69
C ASN A 316 -21.72 -6.50 -7.01
N GLU A 317 -21.29 -7.08 -8.13
CA GLU A 317 -19.90 -7.02 -8.60
C GLU A 317 -19.49 -5.59 -8.99
N ALA A 318 -20.37 -4.86 -9.68
CA ALA A 318 -20.19 -3.46 -10.03
C ALA A 318 -20.08 -2.56 -8.78
N ILE A 319 -20.98 -2.75 -7.81
CA ILE A 319 -20.94 -2.06 -6.50
C ILE A 319 -19.60 -2.31 -5.80
N ASP A 320 -19.13 -3.55 -5.75
CA ASP A 320 -17.89 -3.89 -5.04
C ASP A 320 -16.64 -3.32 -5.73
N LYS A 321 -16.62 -3.32 -7.06
CA LYS A 321 -15.57 -2.66 -7.85
C LYS A 321 -15.60 -1.14 -7.67
N GLU A 322 -16.77 -0.51 -7.75
CA GLU A 322 -16.94 0.94 -7.57
C GLU A 322 -16.52 1.37 -6.15
N VAL A 323 -17.04 0.73 -5.10
CA VAL A 323 -16.68 1.02 -3.70
C VAL A 323 -15.18 0.85 -3.46
N SER A 324 -14.56 -0.21 -3.98
CA SER A 324 -13.12 -0.42 -3.82
C SER A 324 -12.29 0.68 -4.50
N ALA A 325 -12.69 1.10 -5.71
CA ALA A 325 -12.02 2.17 -6.45
C ALA A 325 -12.17 3.53 -5.75
N LEU A 326 -13.40 3.89 -5.36
CA LEU A 326 -13.67 5.16 -4.70
C LEU A 326 -13.00 5.23 -3.32
N LYS A 327 -12.92 4.14 -2.54
CA LYS A 327 -12.16 4.11 -1.28
C LYS A 327 -10.65 4.32 -1.48
N ALA A 328 -10.07 3.77 -2.55
CA ALA A 328 -8.68 4.02 -2.89
C ALA A 328 -8.43 5.51 -3.26
N ALA A 329 -9.37 6.13 -3.99
CA ALA A 329 -9.32 7.55 -4.29
C ALA A 329 -9.48 8.43 -3.04
N ILE A 330 -10.45 8.14 -2.17
CA ILE A 330 -10.65 8.84 -0.88
C ILE A 330 -9.38 8.79 -0.02
N LYS A 331 -8.68 7.64 -0.01
CA LYS A 331 -7.41 7.53 0.72
C LYS A 331 -6.38 8.54 0.22
N ILE A 332 -6.15 8.62 -1.11
CA ILE A 332 -5.22 9.60 -1.68
C ILE A 332 -5.66 11.04 -1.41
N ILE A 333 -6.95 11.34 -1.55
CA ILE A 333 -7.51 12.69 -1.28
C ILE A 333 -7.16 13.13 0.15
N LYS A 334 -7.33 12.24 1.13
CA LYS A 334 -7.02 12.52 2.54
C LYS A 334 -5.53 12.55 2.84
N ASP A 335 -4.76 11.58 2.33
CA ASP A 335 -3.30 11.51 2.50
C ASP A 335 -2.61 12.79 1.97
N GLN A 336 -3.20 13.46 0.97
CA GLN A 336 -2.65 14.64 0.30
C GLN A 336 -3.40 15.96 0.61
N ASN A 337 -4.41 15.94 1.51
CA ASN A 337 -5.24 17.10 1.88
C ASN A 337 -5.92 17.82 0.69
N LEU A 338 -6.53 17.05 -0.23
CA LEU A 338 -7.14 17.54 -1.47
C LEU A 338 -8.66 17.73 -1.39
N GLU A 339 -9.27 17.68 -0.20
CA GLU A 339 -10.73 17.58 -0.02
C GLU A 339 -11.50 18.70 -0.74
N SER A 340 -10.97 19.92 -0.78
CA SER A 340 -11.57 21.06 -1.48
C SER A 340 -11.70 20.86 -3.00
N GLU A 341 -10.74 20.14 -3.60
CA GLU A 341 -10.69 19.87 -5.05
C GLU A 341 -11.71 18.80 -5.47
N PHE A 342 -12.18 17.97 -4.55
CA PHE A 342 -13.06 16.82 -4.85
C PHE A 342 -14.50 16.96 -4.31
N THR A 343 -14.89 18.18 -3.95
CA THR A 343 -16.23 18.50 -3.42
C THR A 343 -17.37 18.23 -4.42
N GLN A 344 -17.12 18.45 -5.72
CA GLN A 344 -18.12 18.25 -6.77
C GLN A 344 -18.37 16.75 -7.05
N GLU A 345 -17.33 15.93 -6.91
CA GLU A 345 -17.34 14.52 -7.22
C GLU A 345 -18.13 13.68 -6.20
N LYS A 346 -18.41 14.22 -5.00
CA LYS A 346 -19.23 13.59 -3.94
C LYS A 346 -18.80 12.15 -3.64
N VAL A 347 -17.48 11.95 -3.55
CA VAL A 347 -16.86 10.60 -3.53
C VAL A 347 -17.30 9.79 -2.31
N GLU A 348 -17.35 10.42 -1.13
CA GLU A 348 -17.76 9.77 0.12
C GLU A 348 -19.27 9.45 0.16
N GLU A 349 -20.12 10.42 -0.20
CA GLU A 349 -21.57 10.23 -0.29
C GLU A 349 -21.92 9.02 -1.17
N ARG A 350 -21.25 8.91 -2.33
CA ARG A 350 -21.44 7.80 -3.27
C ARG A 350 -21.04 6.45 -2.68
N VAL A 351 -19.95 6.38 -1.92
CA VAL A 351 -19.55 5.14 -1.21
C VAL A 351 -20.62 4.73 -0.20
N GLU A 352 -21.14 5.67 0.58
CA GLU A 352 -22.23 5.38 1.53
C GLU A 352 -23.51 4.88 0.83
N GLU A 353 -23.92 5.50 -0.28
CA GLU A 353 -25.08 5.08 -1.07
C GLU A 353 -24.96 3.61 -1.53
N LEU A 354 -23.79 3.27 -2.09
CA LEU A 354 -23.49 1.93 -2.60
C LEU A 354 -23.51 0.87 -1.49
N GLU A 355 -22.91 1.17 -0.34
CA GLU A 355 -22.92 0.27 0.82
C GLU A 355 -24.33 0.09 1.41
N LYS A 356 -25.10 1.18 1.54
CA LYS A 356 -26.52 1.13 1.95
C LYS A 356 -27.36 0.29 0.99
N CYS A 357 -27.16 0.46 -0.32
CA CYS A 357 -27.84 -0.34 -1.35
C CYS A 357 -27.50 -1.84 -1.23
N LYS A 358 -26.23 -2.19 -1.02
CA LYS A 358 -25.79 -3.58 -0.84
C LYS A 358 -26.38 -4.21 0.43
N ALA A 359 -26.40 -3.46 1.54
CA ALA A 359 -26.95 -3.91 2.82
C ALA A 359 -28.46 -4.20 2.74
N LEU A 360 -29.24 -3.31 2.09
CA LEU A 360 -30.68 -3.49 1.88
C LEU A 360 -30.99 -4.77 1.08
N ARG A 361 -30.23 -5.04 0.01
CA ARG A 361 -30.39 -6.25 -0.82
C ARG A 361 -30.12 -7.54 -0.05
N LYS A 362 -29.10 -7.55 0.82
CA LYS A 362 -28.78 -8.69 1.70
C LYS A 362 -29.88 -8.97 2.74
N ARG A 363 -30.61 -7.94 3.17
CA ARG A 363 -31.75 -8.07 4.10
C ARG A 363 -33.00 -8.65 3.42
N ASN A 364 -33.25 -8.28 2.16
CA ASN A 364 -34.42 -8.74 1.40
C ASN A 364 -34.29 -10.20 0.92
N THR A 365 -33.06 -10.70 0.76
CA THR A 365 -32.80 -12.12 0.43
C THR A 365 -32.86 -13.05 1.64
N THR A 366 -32.66 -12.53 2.85
CA THR A 366 -32.76 -13.29 4.11
C THR A 366 -34.16 -13.29 4.75
N ASN A 367 -35.02 -12.35 4.36
CA ASN A 367 -36.43 -12.31 4.74
C ASN A 367 -37.31 -12.18 3.48
N PRO A 368 -37.68 -13.28 2.80
CA PRO A 368 -38.68 -13.21 1.76
C PRO A 368 -40.01 -12.70 2.37
N PRO A 369 -40.71 -11.74 1.74
CA PRO A 369 -41.99 -11.27 2.25
C PRO A 369 -42.98 -12.44 2.26
N LYS A 370 -43.55 -12.73 3.44
CA LYS A 370 -44.70 -13.64 3.54
C LYS A 370 -45.81 -13.05 2.67
N GLN A 371 -46.16 -13.74 1.60
CA GLN A 371 -47.37 -13.41 0.85
C GLN A 371 -48.57 -13.59 1.78
N GLU A 372 -49.24 -12.50 2.13
CA GLU A 372 -50.55 -12.59 2.78
C GLU A 372 -51.51 -13.32 1.83
N PRO A 373 -52.22 -14.38 2.28
CA PRO A 373 -53.14 -15.08 1.41
C PRO A 373 -54.30 -14.15 1.02
N GLN A 374 -54.40 -13.81 -0.27
CA GLN A 374 -55.56 -13.09 -0.79
C GLN A 374 -56.84 -13.87 -0.47
N GLN A 375 -57.69 -13.28 0.37
CA GLN A 375 -59.04 -13.81 0.59
C GLN A 375 -59.89 -13.66 -0.68
N LYS A 376 -59.94 -14.71 -1.51
CA LYS A 376 -60.99 -14.87 -2.52
C LYS A 376 -62.17 -15.64 -1.92
N GLY A 377 -63.37 -15.07 -2.09
CA GLY A 377 -64.57 -15.49 -1.37
C GLY A 377 -65.21 -16.80 -1.85
N LYS A 378 -65.82 -17.51 -0.88
CA LYS A 378 -66.95 -18.45 -0.95
C LYS A 378 -67.38 -18.95 -2.36
N LYS A 379 -67.33 -20.28 -2.58
CA LYS A 379 -68.55 -21.12 -2.62
C LYS A 379 -68.33 -22.64 -2.74
N ARG A 380 -69.29 -23.36 -2.12
CA ARG A 380 -69.75 -24.76 -2.32
C ARG A 380 -69.09 -25.91 -1.52
N THR A 381 -69.98 -26.62 -0.84
CA THR A 381 -69.88 -27.89 -0.13
C THR A 381 -70.03 -29.09 -1.06
N ARG A 382 -69.42 -30.24 -0.71
CA ARG A 382 -70.02 -31.60 -0.80
C ARG A 382 -69.18 -32.63 -0.03
N ASP A 383 -69.85 -33.53 0.69
CA ASP A 383 -69.27 -34.64 1.46
C ASP A 383 -68.91 -35.88 0.60
N GLY A 384 -68.11 -36.81 1.15
CA GLY A 384 -68.11 -38.23 0.71
C GLY A 384 -66.81 -39.03 0.92
N ASN A 385 -66.85 -40.05 1.79
CA ASN A 385 -65.82 -41.10 1.95
C ASN A 385 -65.71 -42.05 0.73
N GLY A 386 -64.58 -42.75 0.58
CA GLY A 386 -64.48 -43.99 -0.22
C GLY A 386 -63.04 -44.46 -0.49
N ALA A 387 -62.76 -45.77 -0.41
CA ALA A 387 -61.40 -46.34 -0.44
C ALA A 387 -61.14 -47.32 -1.63
N GLN A 388 -59.88 -47.76 -1.76
CA GLN A 388 -59.32 -48.88 -2.57
C GLN A 388 -59.15 -48.62 -4.11
N VAL A 389 -57.96 -48.73 -4.76
CA VAL A 389 -56.94 -49.83 -4.91
C VAL A 389 -57.40 -50.87 -5.98
N PRO A 390 -56.58 -51.39 -6.95
CA PRO A 390 -55.11 -51.61 -6.95
C PRO A 390 -54.27 -51.24 -8.23
N ALA A 391 -52.97 -51.54 -8.16
CA ALA A 391 -51.96 -51.59 -9.25
C ALA A 391 -51.98 -52.98 -9.99
N PRO A 392 -50.95 -53.55 -10.70
CA PRO A 392 -49.48 -53.30 -10.81
C PRO A 392 -49.09 -52.74 -12.22
N SER A 393 -47.86 -52.69 -12.78
CA SER A 393 -46.50 -53.28 -12.55
C SER A 393 -45.40 -52.26 -12.99
N GLN A 394 -44.08 -52.47 -13.07
CA GLN A 394 -43.13 -53.60 -12.92
C GLN A 394 -41.89 -53.20 -12.07
N GLN A 395 -41.13 -54.19 -11.59
CA GLN A 395 -39.85 -54.08 -10.87
C GLN A 395 -38.67 -53.89 -11.89
N LEU A 396 -37.40 -53.61 -11.55
CA LEU A 396 -36.49 -54.32 -10.62
C LEU A 396 -35.17 -53.54 -10.39
N LEU A 397 -34.47 -53.80 -9.28
CA LEU A 397 -33.15 -53.24 -8.94
C LEU A 397 -31.99 -53.86 -9.75
N SER A 398 -30.86 -53.15 -9.85
CA SER A 398 -29.54 -53.66 -9.40
C SER A 398 -28.47 -52.55 -9.26
N ARG A 399 -27.56 -52.73 -8.29
CA ARG A 399 -26.42 -51.86 -7.94
C ARG A 399 -25.15 -52.33 -8.70
N PRO A 400 -24.03 -51.57 -8.69
CA PRO A 400 -22.96 -51.94 -7.75
C PRO A 400 -22.17 -50.75 -7.14
N GLU A 401 -21.30 -51.08 -6.19
CA GLU A 401 -20.31 -50.22 -5.50
C GLU A 401 -19.12 -49.88 -6.43
N ALA A 402 -18.17 -48.97 -6.12
CA ALA A 402 -17.58 -48.65 -4.82
C ALA A 402 -16.77 -47.32 -4.80
N LEU A 403 -16.10 -47.08 -3.66
CA LEU A 403 -15.01 -46.11 -3.39
C LEU A 403 -15.39 -44.64 -3.18
N PHE A 404 -15.67 -44.30 -1.92
CA PHE A 404 -15.45 -42.96 -1.37
C PHE A 404 -14.06 -42.86 -0.74
N MET A 405 -13.36 -41.77 -1.03
CA MET A 405 -12.16 -41.28 -0.33
C MET A 405 -12.46 -39.86 0.24
N PRO A 406 -11.69 -39.38 1.24
CA PRO A 406 -12.23 -38.51 2.28
C PRO A 406 -12.35 -37.02 1.92
N GLU A 407 -13.04 -36.32 2.82
CA GLU A 407 -13.39 -34.89 2.77
C GLU A 407 -12.20 -33.96 2.51
N HIS A 408 -12.36 -33.06 1.53
CA HIS A 408 -11.63 -31.79 1.54
C HIS A 408 -12.32 -30.81 2.48
N SER A 409 -11.78 -30.67 3.68
CA SER A 409 -12.17 -29.66 4.66
C SER A 409 -12.13 -28.26 4.05
N HIS A 410 -13.27 -27.56 4.07
CA HIS A 410 -13.32 -26.14 3.73
C HIS A 410 -12.36 -25.34 4.62
N HIS A 411 -11.41 -24.63 4.01
CA HIS A 411 -10.59 -23.64 4.72
C HIS A 411 -11.11 -22.24 4.44
N GLY A 412 -11.25 -21.47 5.52
CA GLY A 412 -11.90 -20.16 5.52
C GLY A 412 -11.12 -19.11 4.75
N LEU A 413 -11.87 -18.17 4.17
CA LEU A 413 -11.33 -16.97 3.54
C LEU A 413 -10.68 -16.09 4.60
N GLN A 414 -9.35 -16.06 4.67
CA GLN A 414 -8.63 -15.01 5.39
C GLN A 414 -8.67 -13.71 4.59
N LEU A 415 -9.06 -12.63 5.27
CA LEU A 415 -9.02 -11.27 4.75
C LEU A 415 -7.57 -10.76 4.72
N ASN A 416 -7.15 -10.20 3.59
CA ASN A 416 -5.90 -9.46 3.45
C ASN A 416 -6.20 -7.94 3.57
N PRO A 417 -5.40 -7.10 4.25
CA PRO A 417 -5.75 -5.69 4.50
C PRO A 417 -5.85 -4.78 3.26
N TYR A 418 -5.47 -5.28 2.08
CA TYR A 418 -5.55 -4.56 0.81
C TYR A 418 -6.41 -5.37 -0.18
N GLY A 419 -7.70 -5.01 -0.24
CA GLY A 419 -8.72 -5.75 -0.98
C GLY A 419 -8.62 -5.62 -2.50
N LEU A 420 -7.71 -6.38 -3.13
CA LEU A 420 -7.80 -6.70 -4.55
C LEU A 420 -8.18 -8.17 -4.75
N MET A 421 -9.37 -8.40 -5.28
CA MET A 421 -9.78 -9.69 -5.87
C MET A 421 -9.41 -9.69 -7.36
N THR A 422 -8.42 -10.51 -7.74
CA THR A 422 -8.14 -10.84 -9.14
C THR A 422 -8.65 -12.24 -9.46
N SER A 423 -9.73 -12.32 -10.25
CA SER A 423 -10.17 -13.58 -10.85
C SER A 423 -9.19 -14.00 -11.95
N ALA A 424 -8.41 -15.06 -11.71
CA ALA A 424 -7.64 -15.68 -12.78
C ALA A 424 -8.60 -16.44 -13.72
N PHE A 425 -8.80 -15.93 -14.93
CA PHE A 425 -9.35 -16.74 -16.01
C PHE A 425 -8.24 -17.64 -16.56
N SER A 426 -8.49 -18.95 -16.56
CA SER A 426 -7.54 -19.94 -17.06
C SER A 426 -7.44 -19.84 -18.58
N GLY A 427 -6.28 -19.41 -19.08
CA GLY A 427 -5.96 -19.47 -20.51
C GLY A 427 -5.82 -20.93 -20.97
N VAL A 428 -6.48 -21.28 -22.07
CA VAL A 428 -6.33 -22.60 -22.70
C VAL A 428 -4.97 -22.68 -23.40
N VAL A 429 -4.24 -23.77 -23.14
CA VAL A 429 -2.97 -24.07 -23.82
C VAL A 429 -3.25 -24.48 -25.27
N VAL A 430 -2.57 -23.84 -26.22
CA VAL A 430 -2.42 -24.36 -27.59
C VAL A 430 -0.97 -24.11 -28.03
N ASP A 431 -0.24 -25.19 -28.25
CA ASP A 431 1.17 -25.16 -28.68
C ASP A 431 1.27 -24.94 -30.22
N PRO A 432 2.37 -24.38 -30.75
CA PRO A 432 2.44 -23.89 -32.12
C PRO A 432 3.04 -24.90 -33.12
N LEU A 433 2.64 -24.84 -34.39
CA LEU A 433 3.49 -25.27 -35.52
C LEU A 433 3.03 -24.70 -36.89
N ALA A 434 3.97 -24.01 -37.55
CA ALA A 434 4.17 -23.82 -39.00
C ALA A 434 3.03 -23.28 -39.92
N GLY A 435 3.35 -22.20 -40.67
CA GLY A 435 3.23 -22.27 -42.15
C GLY A 435 2.59 -21.11 -42.94
N LEU A 436 3.43 -20.36 -43.65
CA LEU A 436 3.22 -19.67 -44.95
C LEU A 436 2.18 -18.52 -45.15
N PHE A 437 2.71 -17.39 -45.65
CA PHE A 437 2.24 -16.50 -46.73
C PHE A 437 0.78 -15.94 -46.78
N GLY A 438 0.69 -14.61 -46.99
CA GLY A 438 -0.33 -14.01 -47.87
C GLY A 438 -1.01 -12.74 -47.38
N SER A 439 -0.71 -11.59 -48.00
CA SER A 439 -1.40 -10.30 -47.76
C SER A 439 -2.85 -10.28 -48.30
N ALA A 440 -3.77 -9.58 -47.62
CA ALA A 440 -4.86 -8.86 -48.29
C ALA A 440 -5.49 -7.75 -47.41
N ALA A 441 -5.98 -6.72 -48.10
CA ALA A 441 -6.48 -5.43 -47.64
C ALA A 441 -7.70 -5.39 -46.69
N THR A 442 -7.82 -4.24 -46.02
CA THR A 442 -9.02 -3.69 -45.37
C THR A 442 -10.22 -3.48 -46.30
N PRO A 443 -11.45 -3.47 -45.77
CA PRO A 443 -12.55 -2.64 -46.27
C PRO A 443 -13.06 -1.63 -45.22
N GLN A 444 -13.47 -0.44 -45.69
CA GLN A 444 -14.15 0.60 -44.89
C GLN A 444 -15.67 0.36 -44.77
N PRO A 445 -16.36 0.99 -43.78
CA PRO A 445 -17.77 0.75 -43.51
C PRO A 445 -18.73 1.50 -44.45
N LEU A 446 -19.86 0.87 -44.78
CA LEU A 446 -20.97 1.49 -45.51
C LEU A 446 -21.95 2.18 -44.55
N TYR A 447 -22.32 3.40 -44.88
CA TYR A 447 -23.47 4.11 -44.29
C TYR A 447 -24.79 3.52 -44.80
N TYR A 448 -25.79 3.47 -43.92
CA TYR A 448 -27.20 3.54 -44.32
C TYR A 448 -27.97 4.48 -43.39
N ALA A 449 -28.94 5.20 -43.95
CA ALA A 449 -29.74 6.19 -43.26
C ALA A 449 -31.24 5.90 -43.40
N GLN A 450 -31.99 6.49 -42.47
CA GLN A 450 -33.43 6.79 -42.49
C GLN A 450 -34.49 5.73 -42.12
N GLN A 451 -35.30 6.20 -41.15
CA GLN A 451 -36.77 6.22 -41.12
C GLN A 451 -37.55 5.24 -40.22
N THR A 452 -37.91 5.79 -39.05
CA THR A 452 -39.26 5.87 -38.45
C THR A 452 -40.07 4.60 -38.17
N GLY A 453 -40.43 4.46 -36.88
CA GLY A 453 -41.85 4.40 -36.53
C GLY A 453 -42.39 3.13 -35.87
N PHE A 454 -41.98 2.84 -34.64
CA PHE A 454 -42.79 2.01 -33.73
C PHE A 454 -42.84 2.62 -32.32
N VAL A 455 -44.05 2.87 -31.84
CA VAL A 455 -44.32 3.34 -30.47
C VAL A 455 -44.39 2.13 -29.55
N LEU A 456 -43.54 2.10 -28.52
CA LEU A 456 -43.57 1.11 -27.45
C LEU A 456 -44.14 1.75 -26.16
N PRO A 457 -44.82 0.96 -25.30
CA PRO A 457 -45.39 1.47 -24.05
C PRO A 457 -44.29 1.85 -23.04
N PRO A 458 -44.59 2.71 -22.04
CA PRO A 458 -43.56 3.29 -21.16
C PRO A 458 -42.83 2.20 -20.36
N GLN A 459 -41.53 2.07 -20.63
CA GLN A 459 -40.64 1.21 -19.85
C GLN A 459 -40.34 1.85 -18.49
N TYR A 460 -40.23 1.01 -17.47
CA TYR A 460 -40.05 1.41 -16.08
C TYR A 460 -38.58 1.78 -15.83
N HIS A 461 -38.26 3.07 -15.87
CA HIS A 461 -36.92 3.58 -15.56
C HIS A 461 -36.71 3.67 -14.03
N PRO A 462 -35.67 3.02 -13.45
CA PRO A 462 -35.24 3.28 -12.08
C PRO A 462 -34.62 4.69 -11.96
N PRO A 463 -34.87 5.44 -10.88
CA PRO A 463 -34.63 6.89 -10.82
C PRO A 463 -33.18 7.33 -10.53
N TYR A 464 -32.18 6.55 -10.93
CA TYR A 464 -30.80 6.66 -10.39
C TYR A 464 -29.75 7.28 -11.31
N TYR A 465 -30.14 7.85 -12.46
CA TYR A 465 -29.26 8.68 -13.29
C TYR A 465 -30.01 9.92 -13.77
N SER A 466 -29.53 11.09 -13.35
CA SER A 466 -29.88 12.38 -13.96
C SER A 466 -29.20 12.50 -15.33
N GLN A 467 -29.90 13.13 -16.28
CA GLN A 467 -29.42 13.41 -17.64
C GLN A 467 -28.23 14.37 -17.67
#